data_AF-A0A1G7BPR3-F1
#
_entry.id   AF-A0A1G7BPR3-F1
#
_cell.length_a   1.000
_cell.length_b   1.000
_cell.length_c   1.000
_cell.angle_alpha   90.00
_cell.angle_beta   90.00
_cell.angle_gamma   90.00
#
_symmetry.space_group_name_H-M   'P 1'
#
loop_
_entity.id
_entity.type
_entity.pdbx_description
1 polymer ?
#
loop_
_entity_poly.entity_id
_entity_poly.type
_entity_poly.pdbx_seq_one_letter_code
_entity_poly.pdbx_strand_id
1 'polypeptide(L)'
;MSQSQKITVMKSIFKILSWKSTIYLSIAVLVLLIIFDFYGLYTNNFYLLKPDNYLFPVTTLIHFTFLYVLKFKIEEDELTDPLMRNIEYMLYGAFLIYVFKTSEILSTLTSYSEFVNYVVPATFLPLGISIFVLHLLLLVLTILAIHYRKEMVGEYKFDDMNQHVDTWE
;
A
#
# COMPACT_ATOMS: atom_id res chain seq x y z
N MET A 1 14.78 -14.65 22.57
CA MET A 1 13.45 -14.96 21.98
C MET A 1 13.62 -16.18 21.07
N SER A 2 12.96 -17.30 21.40
CA SER A 2 13.20 -18.62 20.78
C SER A 2 12.67 -18.70 19.34
N GLN A 3 13.38 -19.40 18.43
CA GLN A 3 12.96 -19.66 17.03
C GLN A 3 11.53 -20.24 16.95
N SER A 4 11.13 -21.06 17.92
CA SER A 4 9.79 -21.65 18.01
C SER A 4 8.66 -20.62 18.18
N GLN A 5 8.92 -19.52 18.91
CA GLN A 5 7.93 -18.45 19.06
C GLN A 5 7.77 -17.65 17.77
N LYS A 6 8.84 -17.42 17.00
CA LYS A 6 8.78 -16.72 15.70
C LYS A 6 7.91 -17.47 14.70
N ILE A 7 8.04 -18.80 14.64
CA ILE A 7 7.28 -19.66 13.71
C ILE A 7 5.77 -19.66 14.05
N THR A 8 5.44 -19.68 15.34
CA THR A 8 4.04 -19.68 15.80
C THR A 8 3.34 -18.34 15.53
N VAL A 9 4.03 -17.21 15.73
CA VAL A 9 3.49 -15.87 15.43
C VAL A 9 3.25 -15.70 13.93
N MET A 10 4.19 -16.15 13.08
CA MET A 10 4.03 -16.15 11.62
C MET A 10 2.76 -16.91 11.20
N LYS A 11 2.57 -18.15 11.69
CA LYS A 11 1.40 -18.97 11.35
C LYS A 11 0.07 -18.33 11.77
N SER A 12 0.03 -17.58 12.88
CA SER A 12 -1.19 -16.90 13.31
C SER A 12 -1.52 -15.66 12.48
N ILE A 13 -0.52 -14.88 12.04
CA ILE A 13 -0.73 -13.70 11.19
C ILE A 13 -1.33 -14.12 9.83
N PHE A 14 -0.79 -15.18 9.22
CA PHE A 14 -1.31 -15.74 7.96
C PHE A 14 -2.66 -16.43 8.09
N LYS A 15 -3.09 -16.75 9.32
CA LYS A 15 -4.43 -17.31 9.59
C LYS A 15 -5.49 -16.23 9.76
N ILE A 16 -5.11 -15.02 10.18
CA ILE A 16 -6.03 -13.88 10.41
C ILE A 16 -6.19 -13.04 9.14
N LEU A 17 -5.09 -12.77 8.44
CA LEU A 17 -5.11 -12.11 7.13
C LEU A 17 -4.94 -13.18 6.05
N SER A 18 -5.99 -13.45 5.28
CA SER A 18 -5.89 -14.21 4.04
C SER A 18 -5.45 -13.30 2.88
N TRP A 19 -5.05 -13.86 1.75
CA TRP A 19 -4.76 -13.09 0.54
C TRP A 19 -5.98 -12.25 0.11
N LYS A 20 -7.20 -12.80 0.19
CA LYS A 20 -8.46 -12.09 -0.10
C LYS A 20 -8.65 -10.91 0.84
N SER A 21 -8.50 -11.14 2.14
CA SER A 21 -8.62 -10.09 3.16
C SER A 21 -7.60 -8.98 2.95
N THR A 22 -6.36 -9.33 2.58
CA THR A 22 -5.29 -8.36 2.29
C THR A 22 -5.66 -7.48 1.11
N ILE A 23 -6.19 -8.05 0.02
CA ILE A 23 -6.64 -7.28 -1.15
C ILE A 23 -7.78 -6.33 -0.79
N TYR A 24 -8.86 -6.83 -0.18
CA TYR A 24 -10.02 -6.00 0.15
C TYR A 24 -9.69 -4.92 1.18
N LEU A 25 -8.88 -5.24 2.19
CA LEU A 25 -8.44 -4.27 3.19
C LEU A 25 -7.52 -3.22 2.57
N SER A 26 -6.63 -3.59 1.64
CA SER A 26 -5.79 -2.64 0.91
C SER A 26 -6.65 -1.67 0.10
N ILE A 27 -7.66 -2.17 -0.63
CA ILE A 27 -8.60 -1.34 -1.38
C ILE A 27 -9.31 -0.35 -0.46
N ALA A 28 -9.85 -0.82 0.66
CA ALA A 28 -10.55 0.04 1.62
C ALA A 28 -9.63 1.13 2.19
N VAL A 29 -8.41 0.77 2.58
CA VAL A 29 -7.41 1.71 3.10
C VAL A 29 -7.00 2.73 2.03
N LEU A 30 -6.75 2.30 0.79
CA LEU A 30 -6.40 3.20 -0.32
C LEU A 30 -7.52 4.21 -0.58
N VAL A 31 -8.78 3.76 -0.65
CA VAL A 31 -9.93 4.66 -0.85
C VAL A 31 -10.06 5.69 0.28
N LEU A 32 -9.91 5.26 1.54
CA LEU A 32 -9.96 6.17 2.68
C LEU A 32 -8.82 7.18 2.64
N LEU A 33 -7.59 6.73 2.35
CA LEU A 33 -6.43 7.61 2.27
C LEU A 33 -6.51 8.60 1.10
N ILE A 34 -7.11 8.20 -0.02
CA ILE A 34 -7.40 9.12 -1.13
C ILE A 34 -8.29 10.26 -0.66
N ILE A 35 -9.37 9.96 0.08
CA ILE A 35 -10.26 10.99 0.63
C ILE A 35 -9.49 11.90 1.60
N PHE A 36 -8.67 11.31 2.48
CA PHE A 36 -7.90 12.06 3.47
C PHE A 36 -6.75 12.89 2.89
N ASP A 37 -6.21 12.57 1.71
CA ASP A 37 -5.17 13.41 1.06
C ASP A 37 -5.74 14.79 0.67
N PHE A 38 -7.06 14.92 0.52
CA PHE A 38 -7.73 16.21 0.33
C PHE A 38 -8.09 16.94 1.63
N TYR A 39 -7.93 16.30 2.80
CA TYR A 39 -8.35 16.86 4.08
C TYR A 39 -7.20 17.62 4.76
N GLY A 40 -7.40 18.91 5.05
CA GLY A 40 -6.45 19.72 5.80
C GLY A 40 -6.64 19.60 7.31
N LEU A 41 -5.69 18.94 7.98
CA LEU A 41 -5.73 18.72 9.44
C LEU A 41 -5.78 20.02 10.26
N TYR A 42 -5.00 21.03 9.89
CA TYR A 42 -4.92 22.30 10.62
C TYR A 42 -6.17 23.17 10.46
N THR A 43 -6.91 23.03 9.36
CA THR A 43 -8.02 23.93 9.02
C THR A 43 -9.38 23.25 9.07
N ASN A 44 -9.43 21.92 9.24
CA ASN A 44 -10.65 21.12 9.20
C ASN A 44 -11.48 21.35 7.92
N ASN A 45 -10.81 21.51 6.77
CA ASN A 45 -11.43 21.79 5.48
C ASN A 45 -10.88 20.88 4.37
N PHE A 46 -11.67 20.65 3.33
CA PHE A 46 -11.27 19.89 2.14
C PHE A 46 -10.72 20.80 1.03
N TYR A 47 -9.61 20.41 0.42
CA TYR A 47 -8.91 21.15 -0.62
C TYR A 47 -8.87 20.37 -1.93
N LEU A 48 -10.02 20.25 -2.61
CA LEU A 48 -10.16 19.47 -3.84
C LEU A 48 -9.38 20.04 -5.03
N LEU A 49 -9.10 21.34 -5.05
CA LEU A 49 -8.42 22.00 -6.17
C LEU A 49 -6.91 22.15 -5.97
N LYS A 50 -6.35 21.65 -4.86
CA LYS A 50 -4.92 21.78 -4.58
C LYS A 50 -4.17 20.66 -5.33
N PRO A 51 -3.30 20.98 -6.32
CA PRO A 51 -2.64 19.97 -7.14
C PRO A 51 -1.79 18.97 -6.35
N ASP A 52 -1.16 19.42 -5.26
CA ASP A 52 -0.31 18.59 -4.41
C ASP A 52 -1.05 17.37 -3.82
N ASN A 53 -2.37 17.50 -3.61
CA ASN A 53 -3.24 16.44 -3.07
C ASN A 53 -3.60 15.36 -4.11
N TYR A 54 -3.14 15.50 -5.34
CA TYR A 54 -3.35 14.48 -6.39
C TYR A 54 -2.17 13.52 -6.52
N LEU A 55 -1.02 13.83 -5.89
CA LEU A 55 0.16 12.97 -5.96
C LEU A 55 -0.13 11.57 -5.40
N PHE A 56 -0.76 11.49 -4.22
CA PHE A 56 -1.09 10.20 -3.63
C PHE A 56 -2.15 9.45 -4.46
N PRO A 57 -3.33 10.03 -4.81
CA PRO A 57 -4.31 9.38 -5.66
C PRO A 57 -3.74 8.83 -6.98
N VAL A 58 -2.92 9.60 -7.70
CA VAL A 58 -2.29 9.13 -8.95
C VAL A 58 -1.37 7.93 -8.66
N THR A 59 -0.57 8.00 -7.60
CA THR A 59 0.32 6.91 -7.20
C THR A 59 -0.46 5.65 -6.81
N THR A 60 -1.66 5.78 -6.21
CA THR A 60 -2.49 4.61 -5.85
C THR A 60 -2.99 3.82 -7.05
N LEU A 61 -3.06 4.41 -8.25
CA LEU A 61 -3.46 3.68 -9.46
C LEU A 61 -2.57 2.47 -9.72
N ILE A 62 -1.24 2.63 -9.54
CA ILE A 62 -0.27 1.54 -9.65
C ILE A 62 -0.61 0.40 -8.68
N HIS A 63 -0.97 0.76 -7.45
CA HIS A 63 -1.31 -0.21 -6.41
C HIS A 63 -2.63 -0.93 -6.72
N PHE A 64 -3.66 -0.22 -7.16
CA PHE A 64 -4.91 -0.84 -7.61
C PHE A 64 -4.68 -1.82 -8.77
N THR A 65 -3.87 -1.42 -9.76
CA THR A 65 -3.49 -2.31 -10.87
C THR A 65 -2.76 -3.55 -10.36
N PHE A 66 -1.81 -3.41 -9.43
CA PHE A 66 -1.13 -4.56 -8.83
C PHE A 66 -2.11 -5.51 -8.12
N LEU A 67 -3.00 -4.98 -7.27
CA LEU A 67 -3.98 -5.80 -6.55
C LEU A 67 -4.93 -6.53 -7.49
N TYR A 68 -5.34 -5.87 -8.57
CA TYR A 68 -6.17 -6.48 -9.61
C TYR A 68 -5.44 -7.64 -10.30
N VAL A 69 -4.22 -7.42 -10.78
CA VAL A 69 -3.42 -8.46 -11.45
C VAL A 69 -3.11 -9.61 -10.49
N LEU A 70 -2.75 -9.31 -9.23
CA LEU A 70 -2.52 -10.32 -8.21
C LEU A 70 -3.76 -11.18 -7.98
N LYS A 71 -4.93 -10.56 -7.82
CA LYS A 71 -6.20 -11.28 -7.67
C LYS A 71 -6.47 -12.20 -8.85
N PHE A 72 -6.36 -11.65 -10.06
CA PHE A 72 -6.60 -12.39 -11.31
C PHE A 72 -5.69 -13.62 -11.42
N LYS A 73 -4.38 -13.45 -11.20
CA LYS A 73 -3.41 -14.55 -11.26
C LYS A 73 -3.69 -15.66 -10.25
N ILE A 74 -4.08 -15.30 -9.03
CA ILE A 74 -4.42 -16.27 -7.99
C ILE A 74 -5.73 -17.02 -8.33
N GLU A 75 -6.72 -16.33 -8.91
CA GLU A 75 -8.02 -16.94 -9.22
C GLU A 75 -7.97 -17.86 -10.45
N GLU A 76 -7.17 -17.51 -11.46
CA GLU A 76 -7.01 -18.28 -12.71
C GLU A 76 -5.85 -19.29 -12.66
N ASP A 77 -5.14 -19.41 -11.53
CA ASP A 77 -3.96 -20.28 -11.36
C ASP A 77 -2.87 -20.03 -12.44
N GLU A 78 -2.73 -18.77 -12.84
CA GLU A 78 -1.77 -18.35 -13.85
C GLU A 78 -0.41 -18.00 -13.25
N LEU A 79 0.66 -18.41 -13.95
CA LEU A 79 2.03 -18.10 -13.56
C LEU A 79 2.41 -16.63 -13.84
N THR A 80 3.56 -16.25 -13.28
CA THR A 80 4.14 -14.91 -13.48
C THR A 80 4.42 -14.60 -14.94
N ASP A 81 4.16 -13.36 -15.36
CA ASP A 81 4.50 -12.84 -16.67
C ASP A 81 5.32 -11.52 -16.56
N PRO A 82 5.94 -11.05 -17.66
CA PRO A 82 6.71 -9.80 -17.64
C PRO A 82 5.91 -8.54 -17.29
N LEU A 83 4.60 -8.51 -17.57
CA LEU A 83 3.74 -7.36 -17.29
C LEU A 83 3.48 -7.22 -15.79
N MET A 84 3.16 -8.33 -15.11
CA MET A 84 3.04 -8.38 -13.65
C MET A 84 4.32 -7.92 -12.96
N ARG A 85 5.48 -8.35 -13.46
CA ARG A 85 6.80 -7.94 -12.94
C ARG A 85 7.00 -6.43 -13.01
N ASN A 86 6.67 -5.83 -14.16
CA ASN A 86 6.80 -4.39 -14.34
C ASN A 86 5.88 -3.61 -13.37
N ILE A 87 4.65 -4.09 -13.17
CA ILE A 87 3.70 -3.50 -12.22
C ILE A 87 4.23 -3.59 -10.80
N GLU A 88 4.83 -4.73 -10.41
CA GLU A 88 5.44 -4.86 -9.09
C GLU A 88 6.64 -3.92 -8.89
N TYR A 89 7.48 -3.74 -9.90
CA TYR A 89 8.59 -2.77 -9.82
C TYR A 89 8.08 -1.32 -9.72
N MET A 90 7.00 -0.97 -10.41
CA MET A 90 6.32 0.31 -10.21
C MET A 90 5.76 0.41 -8.78
N LEU A 91 5.21 -0.67 -8.22
CA LEU A 91 4.72 -0.71 -6.84
C LEU A 91 5.85 -0.47 -5.83
N TYR A 92 7.08 -0.94 -6.07
CA TYR A 92 8.22 -0.64 -5.21
C TYR A 92 8.53 0.86 -5.18
N GLY A 93 8.41 1.55 -6.33
CA GLY A 93 8.51 3.02 -6.38
C GLY A 93 7.38 3.70 -5.62
N ALA A 94 6.14 3.25 -5.82
CA ALA A 94 4.97 3.74 -5.08
C ALA A 94 5.11 3.54 -3.55
N PHE A 95 5.70 2.41 -3.13
CA PHE A 95 5.95 2.11 -1.73
C PHE A 95 6.88 3.13 -1.07
N LEU A 96 7.90 3.61 -1.76
CA LEU A 96 8.77 4.69 -1.25
C LEU A 96 7.99 5.99 -1.03
N ILE A 97 7.06 6.32 -1.94
CA ILE A 97 6.16 7.47 -1.78
C ILE A 97 5.27 7.30 -0.55
N TYR A 98 4.78 6.10 -0.28
CA TYR A 98 3.99 5.82 0.93
C TYR A 98 4.82 5.99 2.21
N VAL A 99 6.07 5.54 2.22
CA VAL A 99 6.98 5.75 3.36
C VAL A 99 7.23 7.24 3.59
N PHE A 100 7.44 8.01 2.52
CA PHE A 100 7.59 9.45 2.58
C PHE A 100 6.34 10.13 3.16
N LYS A 101 5.15 9.83 2.61
CA LYS A 101 3.86 10.36 3.10
C LYS A 101 3.60 10.00 4.57
N THR A 102 3.95 8.78 4.99
CA THR A 102 3.88 8.35 6.40
C THR A 102 4.77 9.20 7.30
N SER A 103 5.96 9.56 6.81
CA SER A 103 6.89 10.43 7.55
C SER A 103 6.39 11.87 7.63
N GLU A 104 5.73 12.36 6.58
CA GLU A 104 5.12 13.70 6.54
C GLU A 104 4.00 13.86 7.58
N ILE A 105 3.08 12.89 7.68
CA ILE A 105 2.02 12.90 8.70
C ILE A 105 2.60 12.75 10.12
N LEU A 106 3.66 11.94 10.30
CA LEU A 106 4.33 11.82 11.58
C LEU A 106 4.95 13.16 12.01
N SER A 107 5.66 13.83 11.10
CA SER A 107 6.23 15.16 11.34
C SER A 107 5.14 16.17 11.73
N THR A 108 4.00 16.15 11.02
CA THR A 108 2.83 16.99 11.28
C THR A 108 2.24 16.75 12.68
N LEU A 109 2.15 15.49 13.11
CA LEU A 109 1.67 15.14 14.44
C LEU A 109 2.65 15.56 15.54
N THR A 110 3.96 15.42 15.32
CA THR A 110 4.98 15.81 16.31
C THR A 110 5.13 17.32 16.47
N SER A 111 4.90 18.10 15.41
CA SER A 111 4.94 19.56 15.46
C SER A 111 3.70 20.19 16.11
N TYR A 112 2.70 19.39 16.50
CA TYR A 112 1.46 19.87 17.12
C TYR A 112 1.70 20.84 18.30
N SER A 113 2.70 20.55 19.13
CA SER A 113 3.03 21.37 20.31
C SER A 113 3.42 22.81 19.97
N GLU A 114 3.96 23.06 18.77
CA GLU A 114 4.38 24.37 18.29
C GLU A 114 3.17 25.25 17.92
N PHE A 115 2.01 24.63 17.66
CA PHE A 115 0.79 25.30 17.24
C PHE A 115 -0.27 25.41 18.34
N VAL A 116 0.03 25.00 19.58
CA VAL A 116 -0.90 25.06 20.72
C VAL A 116 -1.39 26.49 21.01
N ASN A 117 -0.60 27.49 20.65
CA ASN A 117 -0.99 28.90 20.77
C ASN A 117 -1.90 29.41 19.63
N TYR A 118 -2.10 28.62 18.58
CA TYR A 118 -3.03 28.89 17.48
C TYR A 118 -4.33 28.09 17.69
N VAL A 119 -5.43 28.55 17.09
CA VAL A 119 -6.74 27.88 17.16
C VAL A 119 -6.71 26.61 16.30
N VAL A 120 -6.13 25.53 16.83
CA VAL A 120 -6.10 24.22 16.17
C VAL A 120 -7.44 23.49 16.44
N PRO A 121 -8.08 22.92 15.41
CA PRO A 121 -9.32 22.16 15.59
C PRO A 121 -9.16 20.99 16.57
N ALA A 122 -10.18 20.74 17.39
CA ALA A 122 -10.20 19.58 18.29
C ALA A 122 -10.12 18.23 17.55
N THR A 123 -10.44 18.22 16.25
CA THR A 123 -10.35 17.05 15.37
C THR A 123 -8.93 16.71 14.93
N PHE A 124 -7.95 17.61 15.12
CA PHE A 124 -6.58 17.46 14.63
C PHE A 124 -5.93 16.15 15.09
N LEU A 125 -5.86 15.90 16.39
CA LEU A 125 -5.24 14.70 16.95
C LEU A 125 -5.98 13.40 16.57
N PRO A 126 -7.30 13.26 16.79
CA PRO A 126 -7.98 11.99 16.49
C PRO A 126 -7.93 11.64 14.99
N LEU A 127 -8.10 12.62 14.09
CA LEU A 127 -8.01 12.35 12.66
C LEU A 127 -6.56 12.16 12.20
N GLY A 128 -5.63 12.98 12.68
CA GLY A 128 -4.22 12.84 12.32
C GLY A 128 -3.65 11.47 12.73
N ILE A 129 -3.95 11.01 13.95
CA ILE A 129 -3.57 9.66 14.43
C ILE A 129 -4.23 8.59 13.55
N SER A 130 -5.51 8.75 13.22
CA SER A 130 -6.22 7.79 12.37
C SER A 130 -5.61 7.69 10.96
N ILE A 131 -5.28 8.82 10.33
CA ILE A 131 -4.60 8.89 9.03
C ILE A 131 -3.21 8.26 9.10
N PHE A 132 -2.48 8.51 10.19
CA PHE A 132 -1.16 7.90 10.42
C PHE A 132 -1.25 6.37 10.56
N VAL A 133 -2.22 5.87 11.34
CA VAL A 133 -2.45 4.42 11.48
C VAL A 133 -2.84 3.80 10.13
N LEU A 134 -3.67 4.47 9.33
CA LEU A 134 -4.02 4.01 7.98
C LEU A 134 -2.79 3.95 7.06
N HIS A 135 -1.87 4.92 7.14
CA HIS A 135 -0.60 4.90 6.40
C HIS A 135 0.29 3.74 6.82
N LEU A 136 0.47 3.51 8.13
CA LEU A 136 1.22 2.35 8.62
C LEU A 136 0.59 1.02 8.17
N LEU A 137 -0.74 0.94 8.23
CA LEU A 137 -1.48 -0.22 7.77
C LEU A 137 -1.27 -0.44 6.26
N LEU A 138 -1.29 0.61 5.45
CA LEU A 138 -1.01 0.53 4.02
C LEU A 138 0.39 -0.05 3.74
N LEU A 139 1.42 0.39 4.49
CA LEU A 139 2.78 -0.15 4.33
C LEU A 139 2.82 -1.67 4.61
N VAL A 140 2.21 -2.10 5.71
CA VAL A 140 2.14 -3.52 6.08
C VAL A 140 1.38 -4.32 5.03
N LEU A 141 0.24 -3.83 4.57
CA LEU A 141 -0.58 -4.50 3.55
C LEU A 141 0.15 -4.61 2.21
N THR A 142 0.93 -3.59 1.83
CA THR A 142 1.73 -3.62 0.59
C THR A 142 2.77 -4.76 0.65
N ILE A 143 3.48 -4.88 1.78
CA ILE A 143 4.45 -5.95 2.01
C ILE A 143 3.77 -7.33 1.98
N LEU A 144 2.60 -7.45 2.62
CA LEU A 144 1.81 -8.69 2.61
C LEU A 144 1.34 -9.05 1.20
N ALA A 145 0.88 -8.09 0.41
CA ALA A 145 0.44 -8.34 -0.97
C ALA A 145 1.59 -8.87 -1.84
N ILE A 146 2.79 -8.28 -1.72
CA ILE A 146 4.01 -8.76 -2.39
C ILE A 146 4.40 -10.16 -1.90
N HIS A 147 4.24 -10.43 -0.60
CA HIS A 147 4.50 -11.75 -0.05
C HIS A 147 3.56 -12.81 -0.64
N TYR A 148 2.24 -12.58 -0.66
CA TYR A 148 1.29 -13.50 -1.26
C TYR A 148 1.53 -13.70 -2.75
N ARG A 149 1.97 -12.66 -3.45
CA ARG A 149 2.38 -12.78 -4.85
C ARG A 149 3.50 -13.81 -5.00
N LYS A 150 4.57 -13.72 -4.20
CA LYS A 150 5.66 -14.70 -4.21
C LYS A 150 5.20 -16.11 -3.87
N GLU A 151 4.41 -16.22 -2.81
CA GLU A 151 3.98 -17.52 -2.26
C GLU A 151 3.01 -18.25 -3.18
N MET A 152 2.07 -17.54 -3.79
CA MET A 152 0.95 -18.15 -4.53
C MET A 152 1.15 -18.15 -6.05
N VAL A 153 1.80 -17.13 -6.63
CA VAL A 153 1.99 -16.99 -8.09
C VAL A 153 3.38 -17.48 -8.53
N GLY A 154 4.35 -17.46 -7.60
CA GLY A 154 5.70 -17.94 -7.82
C GLY A 154 6.74 -16.85 -8.11
N GLU A 155 7.96 -17.29 -8.38
CA GLU A 155 9.13 -16.44 -8.66
C GLU A 155 9.23 -16.10 -10.14
N TYR A 156 9.75 -14.90 -10.43
CA TYR A 156 10.01 -14.50 -11.82
C TYR A 156 11.17 -15.30 -12.42
N LYS A 157 10.88 -16.10 -13.44
CA LYS A 157 11.91 -16.76 -14.26
C LYS A 157 12.42 -15.78 -15.32
N PHE A 158 13.68 -15.38 -15.22
CA PHE A 158 14.30 -14.46 -16.19
C PHE A 158 14.75 -15.17 -17.48
N ASP A 159 14.98 -16.49 -17.43
CA ASP A 159 15.56 -17.27 -18.54
C ASP A 159 14.57 -17.66 -19.65
N ASP A 160 13.26 -17.73 -19.36
CA ASP A 160 12.23 -18.13 -20.36
C ASP A 160 11.77 -16.96 -21.27
N MET A 161 12.38 -15.77 -21.16
CA MET A 161 12.00 -14.60 -21.97
C MET A 161 12.34 -14.72 -23.46
N ASN A 162 13.11 -15.75 -23.86
CA ASN A 162 13.41 -16.05 -25.27
C ASN A 162 12.55 -17.18 -25.88
N GLN A 163 11.65 -17.82 -25.14
CA GLN A 163 10.90 -18.99 -25.65
C GLN A 163 9.63 -18.63 -26.44
N HIS A 164 9.28 -17.36 -26.58
CA HIS A 164 8.20 -16.90 -27.46
C HIS A 164 8.69 -16.31 -28.79
N VAL A 165 9.99 -16.49 -29.11
CA VAL A 165 10.48 -16.37 -30.49
C VAL A 165 10.34 -17.74 -31.16
N ASP A 166 9.15 -18.33 -31.09
CA ASP A 166 8.76 -19.38 -32.03
C ASP A 166 8.26 -18.63 -33.26
N THR A 167 9.25 -18.26 -34.08
CA THR A 167 9.08 -17.90 -35.47
C THR A 167 8.30 -19.00 -36.15
N TRP A 168 7.14 -18.66 -36.70
CA TRP A 168 6.47 -19.45 -37.72
C TRP A 168 7.47 -19.77 -38.84
N GLU A 169 7.93 -21.02 -38.92
CA GLU A 169 8.41 -21.68 -40.14
C GLU A 169 7.61 -22.96 -40.38
#